data_AF-F0BKJ8-F1
#
_entry.id   AF-F0BKJ8-F1
#
_cell.length_a   1.000
_cell.length_b   1.000
_cell.length_c   1.000
_cell.angle_alpha   90.00
_cell.angle_beta   90.00
_cell.angle_gamma   90.00
#
_symmetry.space_group_name_H-M   'P 1'
#
loop_
_entity.id
_entity.type
_entity.pdbx_description
1 polymer ?
#
loop_
_entity_poly.entity_id
_entity_poly.type
_entity_poly.pdbx_seq_one_letter_code
_entity_poly.pdbx_strand_id
1 'polypeptide(L)'
;MSRPASEVLKDIQAFTPTDGLWRPLDTLLAELWAHGPLAREALPVLFGVFERFPTDDGAGVLWSIVHGVEDLPYDYENELAASNNRASSYMAEVMLARLTRS
;
A
#
# COMPACT_ATOMS: atom_id res chain seq x y z
N MET A 1 -10.47 21.46 4.57
CA MET A 1 -10.26 20.95 3.20
C MET A 1 -9.28 19.80 3.32
N SER A 2 -9.58 18.62 2.78
CA SER A 2 -8.54 17.58 2.65
C SER A 2 -7.49 18.08 1.67
N ARG A 3 -6.22 17.85 2.00
CA ARG A 3 -5.10 18.14 1.10
C ARG A 3 -5.16 17.22 -0.14
N PRO A 4 -4.46 17.53 -1.23
CA PRO A 4 -4.43 16.68 -2.42
C PRO A 4 -3.92 15.27 -2.13
N ALA A 5 -4.47 14.25 -2.79
CA ALA A 5 -3.99 12.87 -2.68
C ALA A 5 -2.48 12.72 -2.97
N SER A 6 -1.93 13.56 -3.85
CA SER A 6 -0.50 13.60 -4.15
C SER A 6 0.36 14.06 -2.96
N GLU A 7 -0.16 14.86 -2.03
CA GLU A 7 0.54 15.20 -0.79
C GLU A 7 0.48 14.04 0.19
N VAL A 8 -0.66 13.37 0.31
CA VAL A 8 -0.80 12.17 1.15
C VAL A 8 0.14 11.05 0.70
N LEU A 9 0.24 10.83 -0.62
CA LEU A 9 1.17 9.85 -1.19
C LEU A 9 2.64 10.16 -0.89
N LYS A 10 3.03 11.44 -0.88
CA LYS A 10 4.40 11.84 -0.48
C LYS A 10 4.68 11.50 0.97
N ASP A 11 3.71 11.72 1.85
CA ASP A 11 3.84 11.38 3.26
C ASP A 11 3.90 9.87 3.49
N ILE A 12 3.10 9.09 2.77
CA ILE A 12 3.17 7.63 2.78
C ILE A 12 4.56 7.16 2.30
N GLN A 13 5.07 7.77 1.22
CA GLN A 13 6.39 7.45 0.69
C GLN A 13 7.50 7.73 1.70
N ALA A 14 7.38 8.79 2.52
CA ALA A 14 8.34 9.17 3.55
C ALA A 14 8.11 8.47 4.90
N PHE A 15 6.93 7.87 5.11
CA PHE A 15 6.52 7.29 6.40
C PHE A 15 7.54 6.27 6.90
N THR A 16 7.95 6.37 8.16
CA THR A 16 8.73 5.33 8.85
C THR A 16 8.12 5.13 10.23
N PRO A 17 7.87 3.88 10.66
CA PRO A 17 7.33 3.64 11.99
C PRO A 17 8.34 4.11 13.04
N THR A 18 7.85 4.85 14.04
CA THR A 18 8.65 5.25 15.21
C THR A 18 8.24 4.37 16.38
N ASP A 19 9.18 3.69 17.02
CA ASP A 19 8.93 2.74 18.12
C ASP A 19 7.88 1.67 17.76
N GLY A 20 7.87 1.21 16.50
CA GLY A 20 6.91 0.22 16.00
C GLY A 20 5.48 0.74 15.87
N LEU A 21 5.26 2.06 15.95
CA LEU A 21 3.94 2.67 15.83
C LEU A 21 3.57 2.89 14.35
N TRP A 22 2.61 2.11 13.89
CA TRP A 22 2.07 2.15 12.52
C TRP A 22 0.82 3.02 12.35
N ARG A 23 0.22 3.46 13.47
CA ARG A 23 -1.00 4.31 13.46
C ARG A 23 -0.89 5.56 12.59
N PRO A 24 0.26 6.25 12.47
CA PRO A 24 0.37 7.38 11.55
C PRO A 24 0.16 6.96 10.08
N LEU A 25 0.66 5.79 9.68
CA LEU A 25 0.39 5.25 8.34
C LEU A 25 -1.09 4.93 8.15
N ASP A 26 -1.75 4.34 9.13
CA ASP A 26 -3.19 4.06 9.07
C ASP A 26 -4.01 5.35 8.85
N THR A 27 -3.61 6.43 9.53
CA THR A 27 -4.23 7.75 9.34
C THR A 27 -4.02 8.28 7.92
N LEU A 28 -2.81 8.14 7.37
CA LEU A 28 -2.49 8.55 6.00
C LEU A 28 -3.27 7.72 4.96
N LEU A 29 -3.41 6.41 5.18
CA LEU A 29 -4.17 5.53 4.30
C LEU A 29 -5.65 5.87 4.33
N ALA A 30 -6.24 6.06 5.51
CA ALA A 30 -7.63 6.49 5.64
C ALA A 30 -7.89 7.83 4.93
N GLU A 31 -6.96 8.78 5.06
CA GLU A 31 -7.01 10.06 4.33
C GLU A 31 -6.93 9.84 2.81
N LEU A 32 -6.00 9.00 2.34
CA LEU A 32 -5.83 8.69 0.93
C LEU A 32 -7.10 8.08 0.32
N TRP A 33 -7.68 7.07 0.97
CA TRP A 33 -8.85 6.36 0.48
C TRP A 33 -10.12 7.22 0.49
N ALA A 34 -10.19 8.25 1.35
CA ALA A 34 -11.30 9.20 1.36
C ALA A 34 -11.39 10.04 0.06
N HIS A 35 -10.34 10.06 -0.78
CA HIS A 35 -10.39 10.70 -2.09
C HIS A 35 -11.17 9.92 -3.16
N GLY A 36 -11.55 8.66 -2.88
CA GLY A 36 -12.19 7.77 -3.84
C GLY A 36 -11.18 7.00 -4.69
N PRO A 37 -11.60 6.46 -5.87
CA PRO A 37 -10.74 5.64 -6.70
C PRO A 37 -9.45 6.36 -7.07
N LEU A 38 -8.31 5.76 -6.70
CA LEU A 38 -6.99 6.31 -6.98
C LEU A 38 -6.57 5.98 -8.41
N ALA A 39 -5.73 6.83 -8.99
CA ALA A 39 -5.08 6.54 -10.26
C ALA A 39 -3.96 5.49 -10.09
N ARG A 40 -3.64 4.76 -11.16
CA ARG A 40 -2.70 3.62 -11.13
C ARG A 40 -1.30 4.02 -10.69
N GLU A 41 -0.94 5.29 -10.87
CA GLU A 41 0.31 5.91 -10.43
C GLU A 41 0.49 5.94 -8.91
N ALA A 42 -0.56 5.66 -8.13
CA ALA A 42 -0.46 5.50 -6.68
C ALA A 42 0.12 4.13 -6.27
N LEU A 43 -0.03 3.09 -7.10
CA LEU A 43 0.38 1.72 -6.76
C LEU A 43 1.87 1.59 -6.42
N PRO A 44 2.82 2.22 -7.16
CA PRO A 44 4.24 2.16 -6.80
C PRO A 44 4.55 2.72 -5.41
N VAL A 45 3.81 3.74 -4.96
CA VAL A 45 3.97 4.31 -3.62
C VAL A 45 3.45 3.35 -2.56
N LEU A 46 2.26 2.77 -2.78
CA LEU A 46 1.64 1.83 -1.87
C LEU A 46 2.44 0.54 -1.73
N PHE A 47 2.83 -0.09 -2.84
CA PHE A 47 3.66 -1.29 -2.81
C PHE A 47 5.09 -0.99 -2.35
N GLY A 48 5.58 0.22 -2.55
CA GLY A 48 6.83 0.70 -1.96
C GLY A 48 6.84 0.62 -0.43
N VAL A 49 5.69 0.65 0.24
CA VAL A 49 5.61 0.39 1.69
C VAL A 49 5.99 -1.06 1.99
N PHE A 50 5.49 -2.03 1.21
CA PHE A 50 5.84 -3.44 1.39
C PHE A 50 7.31 -3.70 1.09
N GLU A 51 7.87 -3.07 0.04
CA GLU A 51 9.29 -3.17 -0.29
C GLU A 51 10.18 -2.68 0.86
N ARG A 52 9.77 -1.62 1.57
CA ARG A 52 10.51 -1.02 2.68
C ARG A 52 10.39 -1.80 4.00
N PHE A 53 9.32 -2.58 4.15
CA PHE A 53 9.04 -3.37 5.36
C PHE A 53 8.70 -4.83 4.97
N PRO A 54 9.67 -5.57 4.40
CA PRO A 54 9.39 -6.80 3.67
C PRO A 54 8.90 -7.97 4.54
N THR A 55 9.14 -7.93 5.85
CA THR A 55 8.78 -9.02 6.79
C THR A 55 7.63 -8.66 7.74
N ASP A 56 7.17 -7.41 7.70
CA ASP A 56 6.16 -6.90 8.63
C ASP A 56 4.76 -6.93 8.00
N ASP A 57 3.73 -7.03 8.84
CA ASP A 57 2.33 -6.77 8.47
C ASP A 57 1.85 -5.37 8.93
N GLY A 58 2.77 -4.59 9.49
CA GLY A 58 2.52 -3.26 10.06
C GLY A 58 1.55 -3.25 11.24
N ALA A 59 1.58 -4.29 12.07
CA ALA A 59 0.61 -4.48 13.16
C ALA A 59 -0.84 -4.46 12.63
N GLY A 60 -1.04 -5.04 11.44
CA GLY A 60 -2.32 -5.06 10.73
C GLY A 60 -2.55 -3.90 9.76
N VAL A 61 -1.80 -2.80 9.86
CA VAL A 61 -2.05 -1.58 9.04
C VAL A 61 -1.80 -1.81 7.55
N LEU A 62 -0.86 -2.67 7.18
CA LEU A 62 -0.57 -2.96 5.77
C LEU A 62 -1.74 -3.64 5.05
N TRP A 63 -2.67 -4.27 5.78
CA TRP A 63 -3.90 -4.81 5.22
C TRP A 63 -4.84 -3.72 4.66
N SER A 64 -4.78 -2.49 5.18
CA SER A 64 -5.51 -1.36 4.61
C SER A 64 -5.04 -1.03 3.18
N ILE A 65 -3.78 -1.32 2.84
CA ILE A 65 -3.28 -1.22 1.46
C ILE A 65 -3.86 -2.35 0.60
N VAL A 66 -3.83 -3.59 1.11
CA VAL A 66 -4.36 -4.77 0.40
C VAL A 66 -5.82 -4.54 0.03
N HIS A 67 -6.67 -4.25 1.02
CA HIS A 67 -8.10 -4.05 0.80
C HIS A 67 -8.39 -2.87 -0.12
N GLY A 68 -7.72 -1.73 0.10
CA GLY A 68 -7.91 -0.56 -0.75
C GLY A 68 -7.50 -0.80 -2.21
N VAL A 69 -6.45 -1.58 -2.45
CA VAL A 69 -6.00 -1.94 -3.80
C VAL A 69 -6.92 -3.00 -4.44
N GLU A 70 -7.40 -3.98 -3.68
CA GLU A 70 -8.37 -5.00 -4.14
C GLU A 70 -9.71 -4.37 -4.57
N ASP A 71 -10.10 -3.23 -3.97
CA ASP A 71 -11.33 -2.50 -4.30
C ASP A 71 -11.22 -1.55 -5.52
N LEU A 72 -10.03 -1.42 -6.12
CA LEU A 72 -9.83 -0.53 -7.29
C LEU A 72 -10.50 -1.09 -8.55
N PRO A 73 -10.99 -0.22 -9.46
CA PRO A 73 -11.71 -0.65 -10.67
C PRO A 73 -10.78 -1.14 -11.80
N TYR A 74 -9.53 -1.49 -11.51
CA TYR A 74 -8.53 -1.91 -12.48
C TYR A 74 -7.52 -2.91 -11.89
N ASP A 75 -6.87 -3.68 -12.76
CA ASP A 75 -5.91 -4.70 -12.36
C ASP A 75 -4.59 -4.11 -11.84
N TYR A 76 -4.11 -4.63 -10.72
CA TYR A 76 -2.87 -4.23 -10.04
C TYR A 76 -1.75 -5.29 -10.12
N GLU A 77 -2.02 -6.45 -10.72
CA GLU A 77 -1.13 -7.62 -10.70
C GLU A 77 0.26 -7.30 -11.24
N ASN A 78 0.34 -6.60 -12.37
CA ASN A 78 1.61 -6.27 -13.00
C ASN A 78 2.48 -5.36 -12.12
N GLU A 79 1.88 -4.35 -11.50
CA GLU A 79 2.59 -3.44 -10.58
C GLU A 79 3.05 -4.18 -9.32
N LEU A 80 2.22 -5.08 -8.80
CA LEU A 80 2.51 -5.89 -7.63
C LEU A 80 3.65 -6.88 -7.91
N ALA A 81 3.59 -7.59 -9.02
CA ALA A 81 4.65 -8.51 -9.45
C ALA A 81 5.96 -7.76 -9.69
N ALA A 82 5.91 -6.59 -10.33
CA ALA A 82 7.09 -5.75 -10.54
C ALA A 82 7.68 -5.28 -9.20
N SER A 83 6.84 -4.92 -8.22
CA SER A 83 7.28 -4.55 -6.88
C SER A 83 7.94 -5.71 -6.15
N ASN A 84 7.30 -6.88 -6.12
CA ASN A 84 7.84 -8.06 -5.45
C ASN A 84 9.14 -8.56 -6.10
N ASN A 85 9.29 -8.39 -7.42
CA ASN A 85 10.53 -8.71 -8.12
C ASN A 85 11.67 -7.74 -7.77
N ARG A 86 11.38 -6.48 -7.43
CA ARG A 86 12.40 -5.53 -6.94
C ARG A 86 12.81 -5.85 -5.51
N ALA A 87 11.83 -6.11 -4.64
CA ALA A 87 12.04 -6.51 -3.27
C ALA A 87 10.89 -7.41 -2.82
N SER A 88 11.20 -8.69 -2.54
CA SER A 88 10.19 -9.63 -2.07
C SER A 88 9.65 -9.17 -0.72
N SER A 89 8.33 -9.23 -0.55
CA SER A 89 7.68 -8.85 0.70
C SER A 89 6.54 -9.80 1.04
N TYR A 90 6.36 -10.06 2.34
CA TYR A 90 5.31 -10.92 2.86
C TYR A 90 3.93 -10.52 2.33
N MET A 91 3.61 -9.22 2.38
CA MET A 91 2.31 -8.72 1.91
C MET A 91 2.12 -8.91 0.40
N ALA A 92 3.15 -8.68 -0.42
CA ALA A 92 3.03 -8.87 -1.86
C ALA A 92 2.91 -10.35 -2.25
N GLU A 93 3.66 -11.24 -1.60
CA GLU A 93 3.53 -12.69 -1.78
C GLU A 93 2.12 -13.18 -1.44
N VAL A 94 1.55 -12.69 -0.33
CA VAL A 94 0.16 -12.99 0.07
C VAL A 94 -0.83 -12.53 -1.00
N MET A 95 -0.69 -11.31 -1.53
CA MET A 95 -1.57 -10.78 -2.57
C MET A 95 -1.44 -11.56 -3.89
N LEU A 96 -0.22 -11.85 -4.35
CA LEU A 96 0.00 -12.68 -5.55
C LEU A 96 -0.59 -14.08 -5.40
N ALA A 97 -0.47 -14.69 -4.21
CA ALA A 97 -1.08 -15.97 -3.92
C ALA A 97 -2.62 -15.92 -3.90
N ARG A 98 -3.23 -14.77 -3.61
CA ARG A 98 -4.70 -14.58 -3.70
C ARG A 98 -5.15 -14.52 -5.15
N LEU A 99 -4.43 -13.78 -6.00
CA LEU A 99 -4.71 -13.65 -7.44
C LEU A 99 -4.68 -15.00 -8.18
N THR A 100 -3.80 -15.92 -7.76
CA THR A 100 -3.74 -17.26 -8.36
C THR A 100 -4.87 -18.20 -7.90
N ARG A 101 -5.65 -17.81 -6.89
CA ARG A 101 -6.75 -18.59 -6.30
C ARG A 101 -8.15 -18.04 -6.63
N SER A 102 -8.24 -16.81 -7.13
CA SER A 102 -9.45 -16.15 -7.63
C SER A 102 -9.80 -16.59 -9.04
#